data_AF-A0A1I5GL94-F1
#
_entry.id   AF-A0A1I5GL94-F1
#
_cell.length_a   1.000
_cell.length_b   1.000
_cell.length_c   1.000
_cell.angle_alpha   90.00
_cell.angle_beta   90.00
_cell.angle_gamma   90.00
#
_symmetry.space_group_name_H-M   'P 1'
#
loop_
_entity.id
_entity.type
_entity.pdbx_description
1 polymer ?
#
loop_
_entity_poly.entity_id
_entity_poly.type
_entity_poly.pdbx_seq_one_letter_code
_entity_poly.pdbx_strand_id
1 'polypeptide(L)'
;MDVLREKGLGPLRMILVFTLVSTVLHYTHNVVRAADYPQIPGVSVQAAQILVALSWVVFTVFGALGYRAYVHGRYWRSLAFLLVYSLSGLASAGHFLVGVPRIPAFWFATIFTDSFAALALWVFVCWTAMRLNRVSVAGQMSTQH
;
A
#
# COMPACT_ATOMS: atom_id res chain seq x y z
N MET A 1 11.49 25.27 5.40
CA MET A 1 10.62 24.33 4.64
C MET A 1 10.23 23.19 5.58
N ASP A 2 9.07 22.59 5.37
CA ASP A 2 8.62 21.46 6.18
C ASP A 2 9.52 20.23 5.93
N VAL A 3 10.21 19.77 6.98
CA VAL A 3 11.15 18.62 6.93
C VAL A 3 10.48 17.38 6.34
N LEU A 4 9.17 17.20 6.58
CA LEU A 4 8.42 16.09 6.00
C LEU A 4 8.33 16.23 4.49
N ARG A 5 8.03 17.43 3.98
CA ARG A 5 7.95 17.67 2.54
C ARG A 5 9.32 17.54 1.88
N GLU A 6 10.37 18.10 2.48
CA GLU A 6 11.73 18.09 1.92
C GLU A 6 12.33 16.68 1.89
N LYS A 7 12.21 15.93 3.00
CA LYS A 7 12.87 14.62 3.15
C LYS A 7 11.96 13.44 2.83
N GLY A 8 10.65 13.60 2.89
CA GLY A 8 9.69 12.50 2.72
C GLY A 8 9.10 12.37 1.33
N LEU A 9 9.04 13.44 0.53
CA LEU A 9 8.37 13.38 -0.78
C LEU A 9 9.07 12.47 -1.79
N GLY A 10 10.41 12.49 -1.83
CA GLY A 10 11.20 11.59 -2.67
C GLY A 10 10.97 10.12 -2.34
N PRO A 11 11.21 9.68 -1.09
CA PRO A 11 10.91 8.34 -0.63
C PRO A 11 9.47 7.91 -0.89
N LEU A 12 8.48 8.77 -0.60
CA LEU A 12 7.08 8.46 -0.84
C LEU A 12 6.81 8.17 -2.32
N ARG A 13 7.35 8.99 -3.25
CA ARG A 13 7.18 8.77 -4.69
C ARG A 13 7.80 7.44 -5.12
N MET A 14 9.01 7.14 -4.66
CA MET A 14 9.69 5.88 -5.00
C MET A 14 8.88 4.67 -4.50
N ILE A 15 8.42 4.72 -3.25
CA ILE A 15 7.57 3.67 -2.67
C ILE A 15 6.29 3.52 -3.49
N LEU A 16 5.58 4.61 -3.79
CA LEU A 16 4.31 4.55 -4.53
C LEU A 16 4.47 4.02 -5.96
N VAL A 17 5.52 4.44 -6.68
CA VAL A 17 5.80 3.91 -8.02
C VAL A 17 6.12 2.42 -7.94
N PHE A 18 6.93 2.01 -6.97
CA PHE A 18 7.24 0.60 -6.75
C PHE A 18 5.99 -0.22 -6.41
N THR A 19 5.16 0.26 -5.47
CA THR A 19 3.87 -0.38 -5.13
C THR A 19 2.96 -0.49 -6.35
N LEU A 20 2.85 0.58 -7.15
CA LEU A 20 1.98 0.57 -8.33
C LEU A 20 2.46 -0.44 -9.36
N VAL A 21 3.74 -0.44 -9.73
CA VAL A 21 4.29 -1.38 -10.71
C VAL A 21 4.15 -2.82 -10.23
N SER A 22 4.51 -3.09 -8.98
CA SER A 22 4.41 -4.42 -8.38
C SER A 22 2.97 -4.93 -8.38
N THR A 23 2.03 -4.12 -7.86
CA THR A 23 0.62 -4.52 -7.74
C THR A 23 -0.06 -4.62 -9.10
N VAL A 24 0.30 -3.78 -10.08
CA VAL A 24 -0.22 -3.94 -11.46
C VAL A 24 0.18 -5.29 -12.03
N LEU A 25 1.46 -5.68 -11.91
CA LEU A 25 1.93 -6.97 -12.41
C LEU A 25 1.20 -8.13 -11.72
N HIS A 26 1.17 -8.11 -10.39
CA HIS A 26 0.53 -9.18 -9.61
C HIS A 26 -0.98 -9.24 -9.87
N TYR A 27 -1.72 -8.16 -9.69
CA TYR A 27 -3.19 -8.18 -9.82
C TYR A 27 -3.64 -8.46 -11.25
N THR A 28 -2.90 -8.00 -12.26
CA THR A 28 -3.20 -8.36 -13.66
C THR A 28 -3.08 -9.86 -13.85
N HIS A 29 -1.99 -10.47 -13.38
CA HIS A 29 -1.83 -11.92 -13.44
C HIS A 29 -2.91 -12.65 -12.64
N ASN A 30 -3.25 -12.13 -11.44
CA ASN A 30 -4.31 -12.66 -10.58
C ASN A 30 -5.67 -12.69 -11.28
N VAL A 31 -6.02 -11.62 -11.99
CA VAL A 31 -7.26 -11.56 -12.78
C VAL A 31 -7.21 -12.50 -13.98
N VAL A 32 -6.14 -12.46 -14.78
CA VAL A 32 -6.02 -13.27 -16.00
C VAL A 32 -5.96 -14.77 -15.69
N ARG A 33 -5.31 -15.15 -14.59
CA ARG A 33 -5.10 -16.53 -14.16
C ARG A 33 -5.85 -16.87 -12.88
N ALA A 34 -7.03 -16.27 -12.66
CA ALA A 34 -7.78 -16.44 -11.42
C ALA A 34 -8.05 -17.90 -11.01
N ALA A 35 -8.21 -18.82 -11.97
CA ALA A 35 -8.39 -20.25 -11.70
C ALA A 35 -7.13 -20.96 -11.15
N ASP A 36 -5.96 -20.34 -11.32
CA ASP A 36 -4.67 -20.85 -10.83
C ASP A 36 -4.36 -20.37 -9.40
N TYR A 37 -5.14 -19.42 -8.87
CA TYR A 37 -5.03 -18.91 -7.49
C TYR A 37 -5.93 -19.72 -6.51
N PRO A 38 -5.71 -19.61 -5.18
CA PRO A 38 -6.58 -20.24 -4.19
C PRO A 38 -8.03 -19.77 -4.33
N GLN A 39 -8.95 -20.73 -4.47
CA GLN A 39 -10.38 -20.44 -4.64
C GLN A 39 -11.07 -20.28 -3.29
N ILE A 40 -12.03 -19.36 -3.23
CA ILE A 40 -12.89 -19.16 -2.06
C ILE A 40 -14.17 -19.98 -2.26
N PRO A 41 -14.53 -20.89 -1.33
CA PRO A 41 -15.77 -21.65 -1.43
C PRO A 41 -16.99 -20.73 -1.60
N GLY A 42 -17.85 -21.05 -2.57
CA GLY A 42 -19.06 -20.28 -2.87
C GLY A 42 -18.84 -19.04 -3.75
N VAL A 43 -17.61 -18.72 -4.15
CA VAL A 43 -17.30 -17.61 -5.07
C VAL A 43 -16.91 -18.19 -6.43
N SER A 44 -17.60 -17.77 -7.50
CA SER A 44 -17.22 -18.18 -8.86
C SER A 44 -15.93 -17.50 -9.30
N VAL A 45 -15.19 -18.12 -10.23
CA VAL A 45 -13.95 -17.56 -10.78
C VAL A 45 -14.18 -16.16 -11.36
N GLN A 46 -15.28 -15.95 -12.08
CA GLN A 46 -15.64 -14.64 -12.65
C GLN A 46 -15.91 -13.60 -11.57
N ALA A 47 -16.63 -13.97 -10.50
CA ALA A 47 -16.85 -13.07 -9.38
C ALA A 47 -15.52 -12.70 -8.69
N ALA A 48 -14.61 -13.66 -8.51
CA ALA A 48 -13.28 -13.42 -7.97
C ALA A 48 -12.47 -12.44 -8.84
N GLN A 49 -12.46 -12.61 -10.17
CA GLN A 49 -11.80 -11.70 -11.11
C GLN A 49 -12.28 -10.25 -10.96
N ILE A 50 -13.61 -10.07 -10.91
CA ILE A 50 -14.23 -8.74 -10.73
C ILE A 50 -13.82 -8.15 -9.38
N LEU A 51 -13.92 -8.92 -8.31
CA LEU A 51 -13.57 -8.47 -6.96
C LEU A 51 -12.10 -8.06 -6.87
N VAL A 52 -11.18 -8.84 -7.44
CA VAL A 52 -9.75 -8.52 -7.46
C VAL A 52 -9.48 -7.24 -8.24
N ALA A 53 -10.04 -7.10 -9.44
CA ALA A 53 -9.89 -5.90 -10.26
C ALA A 53 -10.43 -4.64 -9.56
N LEU A 54 -11.64 -4.72 -8.99
CA LEU A 54 -12.23 -3.61 -8.24
C LEU A 54 -11.42 -3.27 -6.98
N SER A 55 -10.95 -4.28 -6.25
CA SER A 55 -10.12 -4.08 -5.06
C SER A 55 -8.84 -3.33 -5.40
N TRP A 56 -8.16 -3.70 -6.49
CA TRP A 56 -6.97 -3.00 -6.96
C TRP A 56 -7.24 -1.52 -7.26
N VAL A 57 -8.34 -1.23 -7.96
CA VAL A 57 -8.74 0.15 -8.28
C VAL A 57 -8.98 0.94 -6.99
N VAL A 58 -9.76 0.39 -6.05
CA VAL A 58 -10.07 1.04 -4.77
C VAL A 58 -8.80 1.33 -3.99
N PHE A 59 -7.91 0.35 -3.83
CA PHE A 59 -6.62 0.55 -3.13
C PHE A 59 -5.77 1.62 -3.83
N THR A 60 -5.67 1.59 -5.15
CA THR A 60 -4.89 2.57 -5.92
C THR A 60 -5.43 3.99 -5.77
N VAL A 61 -6.76 4.16 -5.71
CA VAL A 61 -7.38 5.45 -5.38
C VAL A 61 -6.94 5.94 -4.01
N PHE A 62 -6.90 5.07 -2.98
CA PHE A 62 -6.36 5.43 -1.67
C PHE A 62 -4.89 5.85 -1.74
N GLY A 63 -4.06 5.17 -2.52
CA GLY A 63 -2.67 5.56 -2.76
C GLY A 63 -2.55 6.98 -3.34
N ALA A 64 -3.35 7.28 -4.37
CA ALA A 64 -3.38 8.60 -5.00
C ALA A 64 -3.90 9.70 -4.05
N LEU A 65 -4.95 9.41 -3.28
CA LEU A 65 -5.48 10.33 -2.27
C LEU A 65 -4.47 10.58 -1.14
N GLY A 66 -3.74 9.55 -0.72
CA GLY A 66 -2.63 9.65 0.23
C GLY A 66 -1.55 10.58 -0.27
N TYR A 67 -1.03 10.34 -1.47
CA TYR A 67 -0.04 11.22 -2.10
C TYR A 67 -0.52 12.67 -2.21
N ARG A 68 -1.75 12.88 -2.70
CA ARG A 68 -2.34 14.22 -2.82
C ARG A 68 -2.42 14.90 -1.46
N ALA A 69 -2.87 14.20 -0.42
CA ALA A 69 -2.93 14.76 0.94
C ALA A 69 -1.54 15.13 1.45
N TYR A 70 -0.52 14.30 1.19
CA TYR A 70 0.88 14.55 1.58
C TYR A 70 1.43 15.84 0.95
N VAL A 71 1.24 16.01 -0.37
CA VAL A 71 1.71 17.19 -1.10
C VAL A 71 1.07 18.48 -0.59
N HIS A 72 -0.16 18.41 -0.08
CA HIS A 72 -0.89 19.55 0.50
C HIS A 72 -0.61 19.74 2.00
N GLY A 73 0.36 19.03 2.60
CA GLY A 73 0.69 19.13 4.02
C GLY A 73 -0.35 18.53 4.97
N ARG A 74 -1.37 17.82 4.46
CA ARG A 74 -2.42 17.18 5.27
C ARG A 74 -1.96 15.79 5.73
N TYR A 75 -0.91 15.77 6.56
CA TYR A 75 -0.16 14.54 6.81
C TYR A 75 -0.96 13.44 7.48
N TRP A 76 -1.70 13.68 8.57
CA TRP A 76 -2.50 12.62 9.21
C TRP A 76 -3.50 11.96 8.26
N ARG A 77 -4.17 12.76 7.42
CA ARG A 77 -5.05 12.26 6.37
C ARG A 77 -4.29 11.45 5.32
N SER A 78 -3.09 11.90 4.94
CA SER A 78 -2.21 11.12 4.07
C SER A 78 -1.86 9.77 4.67
N LEU A 79 -1.46 9.73 5.95
CA LEU A 79 -1.04 8.50 6.61
C LEU A 79 -2.17 7.47 6.67
N ALA A 80 -3.39 7.91 6.98
CA ALA A 80 -4.57 7.04 6.96
C ALA A 80 -4.79 6.40 5.58
N PHE A 81 -4.74 7.20 4.51
CA PHE A 81 -4.91 6.69 3.15
C PHE A 81 -3.76 5.78 2.69
N LEU A 82 -2.52 6.09 3.05
CA LEU A 82 -1.36 5.25 2.74
C LEU A 82 -1.39 3.92 3.49
N LEU A 83 -1.89 3.90 4.74
CA LEU A 83 -2.14 2.66 5.47
C LEU A 83 -3.19 1.80 4.76
N VAL A 84 -4.30 2.37 4.30
CA VAL A 84 -5.29 1.62 3.51
C VAL A 84 -4.65 1.09 2.22
N TYR A 85 -3.85 1.89 1.51
CA TYR A 85 -3.19 1.44 0.29
C TYR A 85 -2.22 0.27 0.55
N SER A 86 -1.50 0.28 1.68
CA SER A 86 -0.60 -0.80 2.06
C SER A 86 -1.32 -2.16 2.22
N LEU A 87 -2.63 -2.16 2.48
CA LEU A 87 -3.40 -3.39 2.58
C LEU A 87 -3.46 -4.17 1.26
N SER A 88 -3.25 -3.52 0.11
CA SER A 88 -3.14 -4.22 -1.18
C SER A 88 -1.99 -5.23 -1.20
N GLY A 89 -0.83 -4.84 -0.65
CA GLY A 89 0.32 -5.73 -0.57
C GLY A 89 0.17 -6.82 0.50
N LEU A 90 -0.45 -6.49 1.64
CA LEU A 90 -0.77 -7.50 2.66
C LEU A 90 -1.81 -8.52 2.16
N ALA A 91 -2.84 -8.07 1.44
CA ALA A 91 -3.84 -8.94 0.84
C ALA A 91 -3.22 -9.94 -0.13
N SER A 92 -2.18 -9.51 -0.85
CA SER A 92 -1.40 -10.39 -1.75
C SER A 92 -0.71 -11.51 -0.99
N ALA A 93 -0.07 -11.22 0.16
CA ALA A 93 0.48 -12.26 1.04
C ALA A 93 -0.61 -13.20 1.59
N GLY A 94 -1.83 -12.68 1.75
CA GLY A 94 -3.00 -13.43 2.22
C GLY A 94 -3.33 -14.67 1.41
N HIS A 95 -2.88 -14.78 0.15
CA HIS A 95 -3.03 -16.02 -0.63
C HIS A 95 -2.53 -17.25 0.13
N PHE A 96 -1.37 -17.15 0.77
CA PHE A 96 -0.74 -18.27 1.48
C PHE A 96 -1.49 -18.71 2.75
N LEU A 97 -2.45 -17.92 3.23
CA LEU A 97 -3.33 -18.30 4.34
C LEU A 97 -4.47 -19.24 3.88
N VAL A 98 -4.80 -19.23 2.59
CA VAL A 98 -5.87 -20.02 2.00
C VAL A 98 -5.33 -21.19 1.19
N GLY A 99 -4.17 -21.01 0.56
CA GLY A 99 -3.48 -22.06 -0.19
C GLY A 99 -2.30 -21.53 -1.00
N VAL A 100 -1.55 -22.42 -1.63
CA VAL A 100 -0.43 -22.02 -2.50
C VAL A 100 -0.94 -21.85 -3.94
N PRO A 101 -0.75 -20.67 -4.57
CA PRO A 101 -1.08 -20.49 -5.98
C PRO A 101 -0.35 -21.49 -6.89
N ARG A 102 -1.02 -22.00 -7.92
CA ARG A 102 -0.45 -22.93 -8.91
C ARG A 102 0.10 -22.15 -10.12
N ILE A 103 1.05 -21.26 -9.86
CA ILE A 103 1.59 -20.31 -10.84
C ILE A 103 3.11 -20.50 -11.02
N PRO A 104 3.70 -20.03 -12.13
CA PRO A 104 5.16 -20.04 -12.29
C PRO A 104 5.89 -19.26 -11.18
N ALA A 105 7.12 -19.70 -10.83
CA ALA A 105 7.96 -19.09 -9.79
C ALA A 105 8.13 -17.57 -9.92
N PHE A 106 8.22 -17.06 -11.15
CA PHE A 106 8.29 -15.63 -11.44
C PHE A 106 7.13 -14.83 -10.83
N TRP A 107 5.91 -15.36 -10.86
CA TRP A 107 4.74 -14.66 -10.33
C TRP A 107 4.62 -14.73 -8.80
N PHE A 108 5.33 -15.66 -8.15
CA PHE A 108 5.51 -15.58 -6.71
C PHE A 108 6.33 -14.36 -6.32
N ALA A 109 7.35 -13.99 -7.11
CA ALA A 109 8.15 -12.79 -6.84
C ALA A 109 7.27 -11.54 -6.77
N THR A 110 6.24 -11.42 -7.62
CA THR A 110 5.34 -10.26 -7.59
C THR A 110 4.49 -10.19 -6.31
N ILE A 111 4.13 -11.33 -5.72
CA ILE A 111 3.44 -11.39 -4.42
C ILE A 111 4.36 -10.94 -3.27
N PHE A 112 5.64 -11.32 -3.34
CA PHE A 112 6.62 -10.88 -2.35
C PHE A 112 6.95 -9.40 -2.49
N THR A 113 7.11 -8.88 -3.71
CA THR A 113 7.36 -7.44 -3.92
C THR A 113 6.18 -6.59 -3.47
N ASP A 114 4.95 -7.07 -3.62
CA ASP A 114 3.74 -6.44 -3.04
C ASP A 114 3.84 -6.35 -1.50
N SER A 115 4.28 -7.43 -0.86
CA SER A 115 4.48 -7.47 0.61
C SER A 115 5.59 -6.51 1.06
N PHE A 116 6.72 -6.47 0.34
CA PHE A 116 7.79 -5.51 0.61
C PHE A 116 7.34 -4.06 0.42
N ALA A 117 6.54 -3.79 -0.62
CA ALA A 117 6.00 -2.46 -0.88
C ALA A 117 5.08 -2.00 0.27
N ALA A 118 4.24 -2.89 0.79
CA ALA A 118 3.38 -2.61 1.93
C ALA A 118 4.18 -2.34 3.21
N LEU A 119 5.22 -3.12 3.48
CA LEU A 119 6.13 -2.87 4.61
C LEU A 119 6.85 -1.52 4.46
N ALA A 120 7.30 -1.18 3.25
CA ALA A 120 7.92 0.12 3.00
C ALA A 120 6.95 1.29 3.27
N LEU A 121 5.67 1.16 2.87
CA LEU A 121 4.62 2.11 3.22
C LEU A 121 4.41 2.21 4.73
N TRP A 122 4.39 1.09 5.45
CA TRP A 122 4.29 1.09 6.92
C TRP A 122 5.46 1.80 7.60
N VAL A 123 6.70 1.48 7.18
CA VAL A 123 7.90 2.16 7.71
C VAL A 123 7.81 3.66 7.45
N PHE A 124 7.41 4.07 6.24
CA PHE A 124 7.24 5.47 5.90
C PHE A 124 6.16 6.16 6.75
N VAL A 125 5.04 5.47 6.99
CA VAL A 125 3.94 5.99 7.81
C VAL A 125 4.40 6.19 9.24
N CYS A 126 5.03 5.18 9.86
CA CYS A 126 5.55 5.25 11.22
C CYS A 126 6.58 6.36 11.37
N TRP A 127 7.53 6.45 10.42
CA TRP A 127 8.53 7.52 10.40
C TRP A 127 7.90 8.92 10.35
N THR A 128 6.91 9.12 9.47
CA THR A 128 6.22 10.41 9.34
C THR A 128 5.44 10.75 10.61
N ALA A 129 4.71 9.78 11.18
CA ALA A 129 3.94 9.95 12.41
C ALA A 129 4.86 10.34 13.61
N MET A 130 6.00 9.67 13.76
CA MET A 130 6.98 9.99 14.80
C MET A 130 7.52 11.41 14.65
N ARG A 131 7.74 11.88 13.42
CA ARG A 131 8.21 13.24 13.14
C ARG A 131 7.14 14.29 13.44
N LEU A 132 5.89 14.05 13.09
CA LEU A 132 4.76 14.92 13.41
C LEU A 132 4.61 15.12 14.92
N ASN A 133 4.66 14.03 15.68
CA ASN A 133 4.49 14.08 17.13
C ASN A 133 5.62 14.86 17.83
N ARG A 134 6.87 14.70 17.38
CA ARG A 134 8.01 15.46 17.94
C ARG A 134 7.87 16.96 17.75
N VAL A 135 7.36 17.40 16.59
CA VAL A 135 7.12 18.82 16.31
C VAL A 135 6.02 19.36 17.24
N SER A 136 4.95 18.60 17.44
CA SER A 136 3.85 18.99 18.35
C SER A 136 4.33 19.20 19.78
N VAL A 137 5.15 18.27 20.31
CA VAL A 137 5.65 18.36 21.69
C VAL A 137 6.59 19.55 21.88
N ALA A 138 7.53 19.77 20.95
CA ALA A 138 8.45 20.90 21.02
C ALA A 138 7.73 22.26 21.02
N GLY A 139 6.67 22.40 20.20
CA GLY A 139 5.85 23.61 20.17
C GLY A 139 5.15 23.90 21.49
N GLN A 140 4.64 22.87 22.17
CA GLN A 140 3.98 23.02 23.47
C GLN A 140 4.93 23.48 24.59
N MET A 141 6.19 23.01 24.58
CA MET A 141 7.19 23.43 25.57
C MET A 141 7.62 24.89 25.40
N SER A 142 7.69 25.39 24.15
CA SER A 142 8.08 26.79 23.88
C SER A 142 7.04 27.81 24.33
N THR A 143 5.77 27.44 24.47
CA THR A 143 4.69 28.36 24.88
C THR A 143 4.48 28.44 26.39
N GLN A 144 5.27 27.71 27.18
CA GLN A 144 5.19 27.70 28.66
C GLN A 144 6.22 28.61 29.35
N HIS A 145 6.89 29.48 28.62
CA HIS A 145 7.83 30.49 29.14
C HIS A 145 7.33 31.90 28.81
#